data_AF-C3Z3I1-F1
#
_entry.id   AF-C3Z3I1-F1
#
_cell.length_a   1.000
_cell.length_b   1.000
_cell.length_c   1.000
_cell.angle_alpha   90.00
_cell.angle_beta   90.00
_cell.angle_gamma   90.00
#
_symmetry.space_group_name_H-M   'P 1'
#
loop_
_entity.id
_entity.type
_entity.pdbx_description
1 polymer ?
#
loop_
_entity_poly.entity_id
_entity_poly.type
_entity_poly.pdbx_seq_one_letter_code
_entity_poly.pdbx_strand_id
1 'polypeptide(L)' 'VRLVDGVTFHEGRVEIYYNHRWGTICNIGWTQTSADVVCAQLGYIKANWTDTR' A
#
# COMPACT_ATOMS: atom_id res chain seq x y z
N VAL A 1 0.64 -7.79 -4.63
CA VAL A 1 0.52 -6.42 -4.09
C VAL A 1 1.07 -5.47 -5.12
N ARG A 2 0.44 -4.32 -5.33
CA ARG A 2 0.96 -3.25 -6.20
C ARG A 2 0.57 -1.88 -5.66
N LEU A 3 1.30 -0.86 -6.08
CA LEU A 3 0.90 0.54 -5.92
C LEU A 3 0.29 1.02 -7.24
N VAL A 4 -0.81 1.76 -7.16
CA VAL A 4 -1.49 2.38 -8.31
C VAL A 4 -1.80 3.84 -8.01
N ASP A 5 -1.98 4.64 -9.07
CA ASP A 5 -2.36 6.06 -8.99
C ASP A 5 -1.37 6.95 -8.21
N GLY A 6 -0.10 6.55 -8.13
CA GLY A 6 1.01 7.39 -7.66
C GLY A 6 1.63 8.22 -8.78
N VAL A 7 2.30 9.33 -8.43
CA VAL A 7 3.09 10.12 -9.40
C VAL A 7 4.40 9.40 -9.74
N THR A 8 4.96 8.69 -8.75
CA THR A 8 6.15 7.85 -8.92
C THR A 8 5.85 6.37 -8.71
N PHE A 9 6.81 5.51 -9.06
CA PHE A 9 6.71 4.07 -8.83
C PHE A 9 6.83 3.66 -7.35
N HIS A 10 7.16 4.60 -6.46
CA HIS A 10 7.35 4.36 -5.02
C HIS A 10 6.14 4.77 -4.16
N GLU A 11 5.06 5.25 -4.77
CA GLU A 11 3.90 5.74 -4.05
C GLU A 11 2.60 5.33 -4.75
N GLY A 12 1.49 5.45 -4.03
CA GLY A 12 0.16 5.20 -4.58
C GLY A 12 -0.73 4.43 -3.61
N ARG A 13 -1.96 4.18 -4.07
CA ARG A 13 -2.92 3.33 -3.37
C ARG A 13 -2.47 1.87 -3.45
N VAL A 14 -2.56 1.18 -2.32
CA VAL A 14 -2.24 -0.25 -2.24
C VAL A 14 -3.39 -1.07 -2.82
N GLU A 15 -3.07 -1.99 -3.72
CA GLU A 15 -3.98 -3.02 -4.20
C GLU A 15 -3.41 -4.43 -3.97
N ILE A 16 -4.30 -5.35 -3.61
CA ILE A 16 -4.01 -6.78 -3.44
C ILE A 16 -4.71 -7.59 -4.53
N TYR A 17 -4.05 -8.66 -4.96
CA TYR A 17 -4.65 -9.63 -5.88
C TYR A 17 -5.22 -10.78 -5.06
N TYR A 18 -6.53 -10.91 -5.05
CA TYR A 18 -7.26 -11.93 -4.29
C TYR A 18 -8.49 -12.37 -5.08
N ASN A 19 -8.80 -13.67 -5.07
CA ASN A 19 -9.93 -14.24 -5.82
C ASN A 19 -9.97 -13.81 -7.31
N HIS A 20 -8.81 -13.89 -7.97
CA HIS A 20 -8.64 -13.54 -9.39
C HIS A 20 -8.96 -12.08 -9.74
N ARG A 21 -8.93 -11.17 -8.76
CA ARG A 21 -9.24 -9.76 -8.94
C ARG A 21 -8.30 -8.87 -8.14
N TRP A 22 -8.08 -7.67 -8.65
CA TRP A 22 -7.43 -6.60 -7.90
C TRP A 22 -8.47 -5.86 -7.06
N GLY A 23 -8.15 -5.59 -5.80
CA GLY A 23 -9.01 -4.87 -4.88
C GLY A 23 -8.22 -3.93 -3.98
N THR A 24 -8.91 -2.93 -3.46
CA THR A 24 -8.36 -1.98 -2.48
C THR A 24 -8.47 -2.54 -1.06
N ILE A 25 -7.65 -1.98 -0.16
CA ILE A 25 -7.72 -2.26 1.27
C ILE A 25 -8.46 -1.10 1.96
N CYS A 26 -9.34 -1.42 2.90
CA CYS A 26 -9.98 -0.41 3.73
C CYS A 26 -8.93 0.28 4.61
N ASN A 27 -8.96 1.61 4.67
CA ASN A 27 -8.03 2.40 5.49
C ASN A 27 -8.36 2.37 6.99
N ILE A 28 -9.54 1.85 7.39
CA ILE A 28 -9.92 1.73 8.79
C ILE A 28 -9.00 0.73 9.48
N GLY A 29 -8.23 1.20 10.47
CA GLY A 29 -7.24 0.39 11.18
C GLY A 29 -5.94 0.16 10.38
N TRP A 30 -5.76 0.82 9.25
CA TRP A 30 -4.48 0.87 8.56
C TRP A 30 -3.47 1.65 9.42
N THR A 31 -2.26 1.12 9.54
CA THR A 31 -1.21 1.72 10.38
C THR A 31 0.08 1.89 9.58
N GLN A 32 1.01 2.67 10.14
CA GLN A 32 2.38 2.74 9.62
C GLN A 32 3.01 1.33 9.49
N THR A 33 2.73 0.42 10.43
CA THR A 33 3.20 -0.97 10.36
C THR A 33 2.62 -1.71 9.15
N SER A 34 1.33 -1.50 8.84
CA SER A 34 0.70 -2.07 7.64
C SER A 34 1.37 -1.55 6.36
N ALA A 35 1.68 -0.25 6.32
CA ALA A 35 2.38 0.37 5.20
C ALA A 35 3.82 -0.14 5.05
N ASP A 36 4.56 -0.27 6.16
CA ASP A 36 5.92 -0.80 6.16
C ASP A 36 5.99 -2.24 5.62
N VAL A 37 5.02 -3.08 5.97
CA VAL A 37 4.91 -4.45 5.42
C VAL A 37 4.71 -4.43 3.91
N VAL A 38 3.85 -3.55 3.39
CA VAL A 38 3.64 -3.42 1.94
C VAL A 38 4.90 -2.95 1.24
N CYS A 39 5.58 -1.93 1.77
CA CYS A 39 6.84 -1.44 1.22
C CYS A 39 7.90 -2.54 1.19
N ALA A 40 8.04 -3.32 2.27
CA ALA A 40 8.97 -4.45 2.33
C ALA A 40 8.64 -5.54 1.28
N GLN A 41 7.36 -5.86 1.09
CA GLN A 41 6.92 -6.84 0.07
C GLN A 41 7.23 -6.39 -1.37
N LEU A 42 7.33 -5.08 -1.60
CA LEU A 42 7.68 -4.49 -2.89
C LEU A 42 9.20 -4.22 -3.04
N GLY A 43 10.01 -4.58 -2.04
CA GLY A 43 11.47 -4.38 -2.06
C GLY A 43 11.93 -2.99 -1.62
N TYR A 44 11.06 -2.20 -0.98
CA TYR A 44 11.40 -0.91 -0.39
C TYR A 44 11.72 -1.04 1.11
N ILE A 45 12.42 -0.05 1.65
CA ILE A 45 12.92 -0.09 3.04
C ILE A 45 11.81 0.22 4.04
N LYS A 46 11.04 1.28 3.80
CA LYS A 46 10.06 1.81 4.75
C LYS A 46 8.99 2.62 4.03
N ALA A 47 7.78 2.61 4.56
CA ALA A 47 6.74 3.51 4.10
C ALA A 47 6.86 4.89 4.77
N ASN A 48 6.41 5.92 4.09
CA ASN A 48 6.07 7.19 4.72
C ASN A 48 4.56 7.34 4.68
N TRP A 49 3.86 6.74 5.66
CA TRP A 49 2.41 6.79 5.72
C TRP A 49 1.98 7.88 6.71
N THR A 50 1.32 8.90 6.17
CA THR A 50 0.61 9.89 6.97
C THR A 50 -0.89 9.61 6.87
N ASP A 51 -1.52 9.32 8.01
CA ASP A 51 -2.99 9.28 8.06
C ASP A 51 -3.51 10.67 7.72
N THR A 52 -4.14 10.81 6.56
CA THR A 52 -4.63 12.10 6.06
C THR A 52 -6.11 12.32 6.33
N ARG A 53 -6.80 11.40 7.05
CA ARG A 53 -8.25 11.42 7.35
C ARG A 53 -9.11 12.36 6.50
#